data_AF-A0A852X9B1-F1
#
_entry.id   AF-A0A852X9B1-F1
#
_cell.length_a   1.000
_cell.length_b   1.000
_cell.length_c   1.000
_cell.angle_alpha   90.00
_cell.angle_beta   90.00
_cell.angle_gamma   90.00
#
_symmetry.space_group_name_H-M   'P 1'
#
loop_
_entity.id
_entity.type
_entity.pdbx_description
1 polymer ?
#
loop_
_entity_poly.entity_id
_entity_poly.type
_entity_poly.pdbx_seq_one_letter_code
_entity_poly.pdbx_strand_id
1 'polypeptide(L)'
;MLGVMIGGAVADAFGWRAAFIAFGLAGIVLTAFYALAITDKRLARNADPEQERMSAAESGDVKGRFITLVSTPSVIAAYLASGLQLLVVGALYAWLPSFFVREYEVSTTAAGAFAGLVVLVVAIGMVLNGAITDRISEKVPIRTWEASIAFCLLSMVFLLVGFRLPNGPAQVGVLCLGAFFCAAITGPAGAMVANLTPSSIRATAFATLSMANNLLGLAAGPMVVGALADRMGLGPALGLAPLISVVVIGLLLWGRSRYTVSLAKVGAPVAPSTDPAVAGPAGPGWAR
;
A
#
# COMPACT_ATOMS: atom_id res chain seq x y z
N MET A 1 -9.08 8.76 9.62
CA MET A 1 -8.63 9.20 10.97
C MET A 1 -9.57 10.18 11.63
N LEU A 2 -10.05 11.22 10.92
CA LEU A 2 -11.15 12.07 11.43
C LEU A 2 -12.38 11.25 11.84
N GLY A 3 -12.77 10.24 11.07
CA GLY A 3 -13.87 9.33 11.46
C GLY A 3 -13.63 8.57 12.77
N VAL A 4 -12.41 8.10 13.04
CA VAL A 4 -12.08 7.39 14.29
C VAL A 4 -12.08 8.36 15.48
N MET A 5 -11.54 9.55 15.31
CA MET A 5 -11.56 10.61 16.34
C MET A 5 -12.97 11.10 16.65
N ILE A 6 -13.78 11.36 15.62
CA ILE A 6 -15.18 11.78 15.77
C ILE A 6 -16.00 10.64 16.37
N GLY A 7 -15.80 9.40 15.90
CA GLY A 7 -16.46 8.22 16.43
C GLY A 7 -16.12 7.94 17.90
N GLY A 8 -14.85 8.13 18.28
CA GLY A 8 -14.38 8.04 19.66
C GLY A 8 -14.98 9.12 20.55
N ALA A 9 -14.93 10.39 20.14
CA ALA A 9 -15.52 11.49 20.89
C ALA A 9 -17.04 11.36 21.06
N VAL A 10 -17.75 10.88 20.02
CA VAL A 10 -19.19 10.60 20.07
C VAL A 10 -19.48 9.40 20.97
N ALA A 11 -18.66 8.34 20.93
CA ALA A 11 -18.82 7.19 21.81
C ALA A 11 -18.53 7.52 23.28
N ASP A 12 -17.59 8.42 23.56
CA ASP A 12 -17.22 8.85 24.90
C ASP A 12 -18.30 9.77 25.50
N ALA A 13 -18.85 10.68 24.70
CA ALA A 13 -19.89 11.61 25.15
C ALA A 13 -21.32 11.01 25.16
N PHE A 14 -21.64 10.11 24.23
CA PHE A 14 -23.02 9.62 24.01
C PHE A 14 -23.15 8.08 23.99
N GLY A 15 -22.07 7.37 24.29
CA GLY A 15 -22.03 5.91 24.31
C GLY A 15 -21.87 5.28 22.92
N TRP A 16 -21.44 4.02 22.90
CA TRP A 16 -21.15 3.26 21.67
C TRP A 16 -22.35 3.18 20.71
N ARG A 17 -23.58 3.14 21.23
CA ARG A 17 -24.82 3.08 20.43
C ARG A 17 -25.01 4.33 19.56
N ALA A 18 -24.74 5.51 20.11
CA ALA A 18 -24.89 6.78 19.40
C ALA A 18 -23.85 6.89 18.25
N ALA A 19 -22.64 6.40 18.47
CA ALA A 19 -21.63 6.33 17.41
C ALA A 19 -22.09 5.48 16.22
N PHE A 20 -22.64 4.28 16.47
CA PHE A 20 -23.17 3.42 15.39
C PHE A 20 -24.34 4.08 14.64
N ILE A 21 -25.27 4.72 15.34
CA ILE A 21 -26.39 5.42 14.72
C ILE A 21 -25.88 6.58 13.85
N ALA A 22 -24.94 7.37 14.35
CA ALA A 22 -24.36 8.49 13.61
C ALA A 22 -23.65 8.02 12.31
N PHE A 23 -22.84 6.96 12.39
CA PHE A 23 -22.19 6.39 11.20
C PHE A 23 -23.19 5.79 10.21
N GLY A 24 -24.21 5.08 10.70
CA GLY A 24 -25.28 4.53 9.87
C GLY A 24 -26.03 5.62 9.11
N LEU A 25 -26.40 6.71 9.80
CA LEU A 25 -27.10 7.84 9.20
C LEU A 25 -26.23 8.55 8.15
N ALA A 26 -24.94 8.78 8.45
CA ALA A 26 -24.00 9.37 7.51
C ALA A 26 -23.86 8.53 6.22
N GLY A 27 -23.83 7.20 6.36
CA GLY A 27 -23.82 6.28 5.22
C GLY A 27 -25.09 6.37 4.36
N ILE A 28 -26.27 6.48 4.99
CA ILE A 28 -27.55 6.65 4.29
C ILE A 28 -27.57 7.98 3.54
N VAL A 29 -27.13 9.06 4.17
CA VAL A 29 -27.04 10.39 3.53
C VAL A 29 -26.11 10.36 2.32
N LEU A 30 -24.93 9.73 2.45
CA LEU A 30 -23.99 9.58 1.35
C LEU A 30 -24.59 8.74 0.20
N THR A 31 -25.30 7.68 0.53
CA THR A 31 -26.00 6.82 -0.44
C THR A 31 -27.09 7.58 -1.17
N ALA A 32 -27.90 8.36 -0.45
CA ALA A 32 -28.93 9.21 -1.05
C ALA A 32 -28.29 10.29 -1.94
N PHE A 33 -27.21 10.92 -1.49
CA PHE A 33 -26.49 11.92 -2.27
C PHE A 33 -25.90 11.32 -3.55
N TYR A 34 -25.32 10.12 -3.47
CA TYR A 34 -24.81 9.38 -4.62
C TYR A 34 -25.93 9.02 -5.61
N ALA A 35 -27.07 8.51 -5.11
CA ALA A 35 -28.24 8.16 -5.92
C ALA A 35 -28.87 9.39 -6.60
N LEU A 36 -28.79 10.56 -5.96
CA LEU A 36 -29.29 11.82 -6.53
C LEU A 36 -28.28 12.46 -7.51
N ALA A 37 -26.97 12.32 -7.26
CA ALA A 37 -25.91 12.92 -8.07
C ALA A 37 -25.57 12.10 -9.33
N ILE A 38 -25.67 10.77 -9.25
CA ILE A 38 -25.39 9.84 -10.35
C ILE A 38 -26.71 9.19 -10.77
N THR A 39 -27.30 9.78 -11.81
CA THR A 39 -28.45 9.20 -12.50
C THR A 39 -27.95 8.36 -13.68
N ASP A 40 -28.55 7.20 -13.93
CA ASP A 40 -28.20 6.28 -15.03
C ASP A 40 -28.09 6.99 -16.40
N LYS A 41 -28.86 8.07 -16.62
CA LYS A 41 -28.77 8.92 -17.82
C LYS A 41 -27.41 9.63 -17.99
N ARG A 42 -26.72 10.01 -16.92
CA ARG A 42 -25.36 10.60 -16.98
C ARG A 42 -24.30 9.51 -17.16
N LEU A 43 -24.54 8.32 -16.65
CA LEU A 43 -23.68 7.15 -16.87
C LEU A 43 -23.74 6.71 -18.34
N ALA A 44 -24.93 6.62 -18.93
CA ALA A 44 -25.13 6.30 -20.34
C ALA A 44 -24.65 7.40 -21.31
N ARG A 45 -24.65 8.68 -20.89
CA ARG A 45 -24.14 9.80 -21.71
C ARG A 45 -22.61 9.91 -21.71
N ASN A 46 -21.95 9.40 -20.67
CA ASN A 46 -20.49 9.33 -20.57
C ASN A 46 -19.96 7.91 -20.86
N ALA A 47 -20.84 6.93 -21.11
CA ALA A 47 -20.48 5.62 -21.60
C ALA A 47 -20.18 5.78 -23.10
N ASP A 48 -18.90 5.81 -23.45
CA ASP A 48 -18.50 5.78 -24.86
C ASP A 48 -18.95 4.42 -25.44
N PRO A 49 -19.78 4.39 -26.50
CA PRO A 49 -20.24 3.14 -27.11
C PRO A 49 -19.07 2.29 -27.63
N GLU A 50 -17.95 2.93 -27.95
CA GLU A 50 -16.69 2.31 -28.32
C GLU A 50 -16.03 1.62 -27.12
N GLN A 51 -16.15 2.20 -25.92
CA GLN A 51 -15.61 1.66 -24.66
C GLN A 51 -16.45 0.50 -24.12
N GLU A 52 -17.77 0.50 -24.32
CA GLU A 52 -18.65 -0.64 -24.04
C GLU A 52 -18.42 -1.79 -25.02
N ARG A 53 -18.23 -1.50 -26.32
CA ARG A 53 -17.91 -2.53 -27.33
C ARG A 53 -16.51 -3.11 -27.12
N MET A 54 -15.52 -2.30 -26.73
CA MET A 54 -14.20 -2.77 -26.34
C MET A 54 -14.25 -3.62 -25.07
N SER A 55 -14.99 -3.20 -24.04
CA SER A 55 -15.17 -3.98 -22.81
C SER A 55 -15.88 -5.32 -23.07
N ALA A 56 -16.88 -5.33 -23.94
CA ALA A 56 -17.64 -6.53 -24.33
C ALA A 56 -16.83 -7.47 -25.27
N ALA A 57 -16.04 -6.92 -26.19
CA ALA A 57 -15.16 -7.69 -27.08
C ALA A 57 -13.93 -8.25 -26.35
N GLU A 58 -13.42 -7.54 -25.34
CA GLU A 58 -12.34 -8.04 -24.48
C GLU A 58 -12.80 -9.27 -23.68
N SER A 59 -14.06 -9.31 -23.20
CA SER A 59 -14.61 -10.36 -22.31
C SER A 59 -14.37 -11.80 -22.74
N GLY A 60 -14.24 -12.06 -24.05
CA GLY A 60 -14.03 -13.40 -24.60
C GLY A 60 -12.66 -14.02 -24.28
N ASP A 61 -11.63 -13.20 -24.04
CA ASP A 61 -10.24 -13.61 -23.75
C ASP A 61 -9.72 -13.06 -22.38
N VAL A 62 -10.54 -12.28 -21.65
CA VAL A 62 -10.16 -11.66 -20.36
C VAL A 62 -9.76 -12.68 -19.31
N LYS A 63 -10.44 -13.83 -19.19
CA LYS A 63 -10.13 -14.81 -18.13
C LYS A 63 -8.73 -15.42 -18.29
N GLY A 64 -8.33 -15.72 -19.52
CA GLY A 64 -7.01 -16.29 -19.85
C GLY A 64 -5.89 -15.26 -19.69
N ARG A 65 -6.09 -14.03 -20.19
CA ARG A 65 -5.16 -12.91 -19.96
C ARG A 65 -5.07 -12.51 -18.49
N PHE A 66 -6.17 -12.52 -17.74
CA PHE A 66 -6.21 -12.22 -16.31
C PHE A 66 -5.43 -13.23 -15.47
N ILE A 67 -5.63 -14.53 -15.68
CA ILE A 67 -4.80 -15.55 -15.00
C ILE A 67 -3.32 -15.35 -15.35
N THR A 68 -3.00 -15.00 -16.59
CA THR A 68 -1.62 -14.76 -17.03
C THR A 68 -1.01 -13.47 -16.42
N LEU A 69 -1.81 -12.41 -16.27
CA LEU A 69 -1.41 -11.11 -15.68
C LEU A 69 -1.28 -11.15 -14.16
N VAL A 70 -2.26 -11.72 -13.46
CA VAL A 70 -2.25 -11.85 -11.99
C VAL A 70 -1.22 -12.88 -11.52
N SER A 71 -0.87 -13.86 -12.37
CA SER A 71 0.18 -14.86 -12.10
C SER A 71 1.58 -14.42 -12.57
N THR A 72 1.73 -13.19 -13.04
CA THR A 72 3.03 -12.70 -13.46
C THR A 72 3.93 -12.51 -12.22
N PRO A 73 5.19 -13.00 -12.24
CA PRO A 73 6.09 -12.94 -11.09
C PRO A 73 6.21 -11.55 -10.44
N SER A 74 6.20 -10.48 -11.24
CA SER A 74 6.24 -9.10 -10.75
C SER A 74 4.98 -8.72 -9.95
N VAL A 75 3.79 -9.16 -10.37
CA VAL A 75 2.52 -8.85 -9.67
C VAL A 75 2.45 -9.61 -8.35
N ILE A 76 2.83 -10.89 -8.35
CA ILE A 76 2.93 -11.69 -7.11
C ILE A 76 3.94 -11.07 -6.15
N ALA A 77 5.10 -10.65 -6.65
CA ALA A 77 6.10 -9.96 -5.86
C ALA A 77 5.54 -8.68 -5.22
N ALA A 78 4.79 -7.88 -5.98
CA ALA A 78 4.15 -6.67 -5.47
C ALA A 78 3.10 -6.96 -4.38
N TYR A 79 2.26 -7.98 -4.58
CA TYR A 79 1.26 -8.40 -3.59
C TYR A 79 1.91 -8.85 -2.29
N LEU A 80 2.90 -9.74 -2.39
CA LEU A 80 3.61 -10.26 -1.22
C LEU A 80 4.41 -9.15 -0.53
N ALA A 81 5.14 -8.33 -1.28
CA ALA A 81 5.91 -7.22 -0.73
C ALA A 81 5.01 -6.23 0.01
N SER A 82 3.88 -5.83 -0.59
CA SER A 82 2.89 -4.94 0.02
C SER A 82 2.31 -5.54 1.31
N GLY A 83 1.87 -6.80 1.25
CA GLY A 83 1.29 -7.50 2.40
C GLY A 83 2.29 -7.67 3.55
N LEU A 84 3.50 -8.15 3.27
CA LEU A 84 4.54 -8.31 4.29
C LEU A 84 5.01 -6.97 4.87
N GLN A 85 5.05 -5.90 4.08
CA GLN A 85 5.43 -4.59 4.62
C GLN A 85 4.35 -4.03 5.56
N LEU A 86 3.07 -4.29 5.27
CA LEU A 86 1.95 -3.96 6.17
C LEU A 86 1.96 -4.76 7.49
N LEU A 87 2.75 -5.82 7.58
CA LEU A 87 2.99 -6.53 8.84
C LEU A 87 3.57 -5.57 9.88
N VAL A 88 4.54 -4.75 9.46
CA VAL A 88 5.15 -3.72 10.32
C VAL A 88 4.10 -2.71 10.76
N VAL A 89 3.24 -2.25 9.85
CA VAL A 89 2.14 -1.33 10.17
C VAL A 89 1.20 -1.94 11.21
N GLY A 90 0.76 -3.17 11.00
CA GLY A 90 -0.14 -3.88 11.92
C GLY A 90 0.50 -4.05 13.30
N ALA A 91 1.77 -4.46 13.34
CA ALA A 91 2.53 -4.58 14.59
C ALA A 91 2.63 -3.25 15.35
N LEU A 92 2.95 -2.15 14.65
CA LEU A 92 2.99 -0.82 15.25
C LEU A 92 1.62 -0.42 15.81
N TYR A 93 0.53 -0.66 15.08
CA TYR A 93 -0.81 -0.28 15.55
C TYR A 93 -1.24 -1.05 16.80
N ALA A 94 -0.92 -2.34 16.89
CA ALA A 94 -1.33 -3.15 18.03
C ALA A 94 -0.42 -2.97 19.25
N TRP A 95 0.89 -2.90 19.04
CA TRP A 95 1.85 -3.11 20.11
C TRP A 95 2.62 -1.86 20.52
N LEU A 96 2.68 -0.82 19.69
CA LEU A 96 3.44 0.39 20.00
C LEU A 96 2.95 1.09 21.28
N PRO A 97 1.64 1.33 21.52
CA PRO A 97 1.22 1.90 22.81
C PRO A 97 1.58 0.99 23.99
N SER A 98 1.42 -0.33 23.84
CA SER A 98 1.81 -1.30 24.88
C SER A 98 3.31 -1.29 25.18
N PHE A 99 4.15 -1.08 24.17
CA PHE A 99 5.59 -0.94 24.31
C PHE A 99 5.96 0.27 25.18
N PHE A 100 5.39 1.46 24.90
CA PHE A 100 5.64 2.65 25.72
C PHE A 100 5.13 2.51 27.16
N VAL A 101 4.00 1.83 27.37
CA VAL A 101 3.47 1.57 28.72
C VAL A 101 4.33 0.56 29.48
N ARG A 102 4.76 -0.53 28.83
CA ARG A 102 5.48 -1.64 29.50
C ARG A 102 6.97 -1.39 29.69
N GLU A 103 7.64 -0.81 28.69
CA GLU A 103 9.11 -0.65 28.71
C GLU A 103 9.52 0.71 29.29
N TYR A 104 8.65 1.72 29.20
CA TYR A 104 8.97 3.09 29.61
C TYR A 104 8.00 3.67 30.64
N GLU A 105 7.06 2.87 31.15
CA GLU A 105 6.07 3.26 32.16
C GLU A 105 5.31 4.56 31.82
N VAL A 106 5.17 4.85 30.53
CA VAL A 106 4.42 6.03 30.05
C VAL A 106 2.94 5.82 30.33
N SER A 107 2.25 6.89 30.73
CA SER A 107 0.81 6.82 30.98
C SER A 107 0.04 6.32 29.75
N THR A 108 -1.04 5.56 29.99
CA THR A 108 -1.88 4.98 28.93
C THR A 108 -2.46 6.06 28.01
N THR A 109 -2.82 7.23 28.56
CA THR A 109 -3.30 8.39 27.79
C THR A 109 -2.23 8.91 26.83
N ALA A 110 -0.99 9.09 27.29
CA ALA A 110 0.09 9.59 26.45
C ALA A 110 0.51 8.55 25.39
N ALA A 111 0.56 7.27 25.75
CA ALA A 111 0.81 6.18 24.81
C ALA A 111 -0.28 6.08 23.74
N GLY A 112 -1.55 6.25 24.11
CA GLY A 112 -2.68 6.33 23.17
C GLY A 112 -2.59 7.51 22.22
N ALA A 113 -2.24 8.70 22.72
CA ALA A 113 -2.01 9.89 21.88
C ALA A 113 -0.87 9.67 20.89
N PHE A 114 0.24 9.04 21.32
CA PHE A 114 1.35 8.72 20.44
C PHE A 114 0.96 7.68 19.37
N ALA A 115 0.22 6.63 19.72
CA ALA A 115 -0.31 5.68 18.74
C ALA A 115 -1.20 6.38 17.70
N GLY A 116 -2.07 7.31 18.13
CA GLY A 116 -2.86 8.14 17.23
C GLY A 116 -2.02 9.01 16.29
N LEU A 117 -0.94 9.61 16.80
CA LEU A 117 0.02 10.37 15.99
C LEU A 117 0.68 9.47 14.94
N VAL A 118 1.14 8.28 15.32
CA VAL A 118 1.78 7.33 14.40
C VAL A 118 0.82 6.93 13.28
N VAL A 119 -0.43 6.62 13.60
CA VAL A 119 -1.45 6.31 12.58
C VAL A 119 -1.67 7.48 11.62
N LEU A 120 -1.70 8.72 12.13
CA LEU A 120 -1.81 9.91 11.29
C LEU A 120 -0.59 10.07 10.37
N VAL A 121 0.62 9.87 10.90
CA VAL A 121 1.88 9.96 10.14
C VAL A 121 1.94 8.88 9.05
N VAL A 122 1.52 7.65 9.34
CA VAL A 122 1.39 6.58 8.33
C VAL A 122 0.41 7.00 7.23
N ALA A 123 -0.74 7.56 7.59
CA ALA A 123 -1.74 8.00 6.61
C ALA A 123 -1.21 9.12 5.70
N ILE A 124 -0.54 10.12 6.27
CA ILE A 124 0.10 11.21 5.50
C ILE A 124 1.20 10.64 4.60
N GLY A 125 2.05 9.77 5.15
CA GLY A 125 3.13 9.12 4.42
C GLY A 125 2.63 8.28 3.25
N MET A 126 1.52 7.56 3.41
CA MET A 126 0.91 6.77 2.33
C MET A 126 0.51 7.66 1.13
N VAL A 127 -0.06 8.83 1.38
CA VAL A 127 -0.46 9.78 0.33
C VAL A 127 0.76 10.44 -0.31
N LEU A 128 1.67 10.98 0.51
CA LEU A 128 2.84 11.72 0.02
C LEU A 128 3.81 10.81 -0.72
N ASN A 129 4.13 9.64 -0.17
CA ASN A 129 5.04 8.70 -0.83
C ASN A 129 4.43 8.10 -2.10
N GLY A 130 3.09 7.94 -2.14
CA GLY A 130 2.36 7.62 -3.37
C GLY A 130 2.57 8.67 -4.44
N ALA A 131 2.28 9.94 -4.13
CA ALA A 131 2.45 11.06 -5.07
C ALA A 131 3.91 11.25 -5.50
N ILE A 132 4.88 11.05 -4.61
CA ILE A 132 6.31 11.07 -4.93
C ILE A 132 6.64 9.93 -5.90
N THR A 133 6.14 8.72 -5.64
CA THR A 133 6.39 7.58 -6.52
C THR A 133 5.80 7.79 -7.90
N ASP A 134 4.57 8.32 -7.98
CA ASP A 134 3.89 8.62 -9.23
C ASP A 134 4.71 9.62 -10.06
N ARG A 135 5.17 10.72 -9.45
CA ARG A 135 6.02 11.72 -10.12
C ARG A 135 7.36 11.17 -10.58
N ILE A 136 8.02 10.34 -9.76
CA ILE A 136 9.32 9.76 -10.12
C ILE A 136 9.15 8.75 -11.28
N SER A 137 8.01 8.06 -11.33
CA SER A 137 7.73 6.98 -12.27
C SER A 137 7.03 7.42 -13.55
N GLU A 138 6.55 8.66 -13.62
CA GLU A 138 5.80 9.22 -14.75
C GLU A 138 6.50 8.99 -16.09
N LYS A 139 7.82 9.20 -16.13
CA LYS A 139 8.62 9.02 -17.35
C LYS A 139 9.28 7.65 -17.46
N VAL A 140 9.47 6.97 -16.33
CA VAL A 140 10.26 5.73 -16.24
C VAL A 140 9.58 4.78 -15.24
N PRO A 141 8.68 3.90 -15.69
CA PRO A 141 7.87 3.05 -14.83
C PRO A 141 8.68 2.10 -13.92
N ILE A 142 9.89 1.73 -14.32
CA ILE A 142 10.77 0.89 -13.49
C ILE A 142 11.17 1.60 -12.17
N ARG A 143 11.15 2.94 -12.12
CA ARG A 143 11.51 3.70 -10.91
C ARG A 143 10.51 3.53 -9.77
N THR A 144 9.29 3.05 -10.04
CA THR A 144 8.32 2.69 -9.01
C THR A 144 8.89 1.65 -8.04
N TRP A 145 9.65 0.68 -8.57
CA TRP A 145 10.32 -0.35 -7.77
C TRP A 145 11.44 0.23 -6.94
N GLU A 146 12.25 1.13 -7.52
CA GLU A 146 13.38 1.77 -6.85
C GLU A 146 12.92 2.67 -5.70
N ALA A 147 11.87 3.47 -5.91
CA ALA A 147 11.26 4.27 -4.86
C ALA A 147 10.71 3.40 -3.73
N SER A 148 9.99 2.31 -4.07
CA SER A 148 9.45 1.37 -3.08
C SER A 148 10.55 0.71 -2.24
N ILE A 149 11.66 0.30 -2.87
CA ILE A 149 12.84 -0.26 -2.18
C ILE A 149 13.45 0.77 -1.24
N ALA A 150 13.65 2.01 -1.72
CA ALA A 150 14.21 3.09 -0.91
C ALA A 150 13.34 3.39 0.32
N PHE A 151 12.01 3.46 0.17
CA PHE A 151 11.11 3.68 1.29
C PHE A 151 11.08 2.53 2.28
N CYS A 152 11.09 1.27 1.82
CA CYS A 152 11.18 0.11 2.71
C CYS A 152 12.50 0.12 3.50
N LEU A 153 13.61 0.49 2.85
CA LEU A 153 14.91 0.60 3.51
C LEU A 153 14.94 1.74 4.54
N LEU A 154 14.42 2.92 4.18
CA LEU A 154 14.30 4.05 5.11
C LEU A 154 13.41 3.69 6.31
N SER A 155 12.26 3.07 6.07
CA SER A 155 11.37 2.59 7.13
C SER A 155 12.08 1.63 8.06
N MET A 156 12.77 0.64 7.51
CA MET A 156 13.54 -0.34 8.27
C MET A 156 14.61 0.32 9.14
N VAL A 157 15.45 1.18 8.55
CA VAL A 157 16.54 1.85 9.27
C VAL A 157 16.00 2.73 10.39
N PHE A 158 15.01 3.59 10.10
CA PHE A 158 14.46 4.48 11.11
C PHE A 158 13.77 3.70 12.23
N LEU A 159 12.98 2.66 11.94
CA LEU A 159 12.35 1.87 13.01
C LEU A 159 13.39 1.09 13.83
N LEU A 160 14.41 0.49 13.20
CA LEU A 160 15.49 -0.21 13.91
C LEU A 160 16.29 0.71 14.85
N VAL A 161 16.52 1.96 14.43
CA VAL A 161 17.18 2.96 15.26
C VAL A 161 16.23 3.45 16.35
N GLY A 162 14.98 3.76 16.01
CA GLY A 162 13.95 4.24 16.93
C GLY A 162 13.75 3.31 18.12
N PHE A 163 13.60 2.00 17.89
CA PHE A 163 13.42 1.04 18.98
C PHE A 163 14.66 0.82 19.86
N ARG A 164 15.85 1.26 19.43
CA ARG A 164 17.09 1.19 20.23
C ARG A 164 17.43 2.49 20.95
N LEU A 165 16.75 3.59 20.60
CA LEU A 165 16.95 4.87 21.28
C LEU A 165 16.32 4.85 22.69
N PRO A 166 16.87 5.60 23.64
CA PRO A 166 16.23 5.82 24.93
C PRO A 166 14.92 6.61 24.76
N ASN A 167 14.00 6.44 25.71
CA ASN A 167 12.73 7.16 25.70
C ASN A 167 12.96 8.68 25.66
N GLY A 168 12.31 9.34 24.70
CA GLY A 168 12.36 10.78 24.55
C GLY A 168 11.88 11.28 23.19
N PRO A 169 11.89 12.61 22.97
CA PRO A 169 11.42 13.22 21.72
C PRO A 169 12.17 12.73 20.47
N ALA A 170 13.47 12.43 20.63
CA ALA A 170 14.29 11.90 19.54
C ALA A 170 13.81 10.51 19.08
N GLN A 171 13.52 9.60 20.02
CA GLN A 171 12.96 8.29 19.70
C GLN A 171 11.62 8.42 18.98
N VAL A 172 10.71 9.23 19.51
CA VAL A 172 9.39 9.50 18.93
C VAL A 172 9.54 10.03 17.50
N GLY A 173 10.41 11.02 17.28
CA GLY A 173 10.66 11.59 15.95
C GLY A 173 11.16 10.56 14.95
N VAL A 174 12.12 9.71 15.36
CA VAL A 174 12.69 8.66 14.51
C VAL A 174 11.65 7.56 14.22
N LEU A 175 10.84 7.15 15.21
CA LEU A 175 9.75 6.21 15.00
C LEU A 175 8.69 6.76 14.05
N CYS A 176 8.34 8.05 14.17
CA CYS A 176 7.44 8.72 13.23
C CYS A 176 8.01 8.75 11.81
N LEU A 177 9.31 9.03 11.63
CA LEU A 177 9.95 8.95 10.31
C LEU A 177 9.89 7.53 9.74
N GLY A 178 10.14 6.50 10.56
CA GLY A 178 10.02 5.11 10.15
C GLY A 178 8.59 4.73 9.77
N ALA A 179 7.61 5.18 10.54
CA ALA A 179 6.19 4.99 10.29
C ALA A 179 5.71 5.74 9.03
N PHE A 180 6.26 6.91 8.74
CA PHE A 180 5.95 7.67 7.54
C PHE A 180 6.23 6.87 6.26
N PHE A 181 7.35 6.14 6.22
CA PHE A 181 7.73 5.32 5.06
C PHE A 181 7.14 3.90 5.06
N CYS A 182 6.63 3.41 6.20
CA CYS A 182 6.29 1.99 6.32
C CYS A 182 5.13 1.53 5.41
N ALA A 183 4.19 2.41 5.07
CA ALA A 183 3.08 2.09 4.18
C ALA A 183 3.28 2.58 2.72
N ALA A 184 4.48 3.04 2.36
CA ALA A 184 4.72 3.68 1.06
C ALA A 184 4.47 2.75 -0.15
N ILE A 185 4.60 1.44 0.04
CA ILE A 185 4.45 0.42 -1.01
C ILE A 185 3.01 0.20 -1.47
N THR A 186 2.00 0.62 -0.67
CA THR A 186 0.59 0.33 -0.98
C THR A 186 0.08 1.08 -2.20
N GLY A 187 0.55 2.32 -2.42
CA GLY A 187 0.24 3.12 -3.60
C GLY A 187 0.78 2.48 -4.90
N PRO A 188 2.11 2.25 -5.00
CA PRO A 188 2.74 1.52 -6.10
C PRO A 188 2.11 0.16 -6.41
N ALA A 189 1.83 -0.64 -5.37
CA ALA A 189 1.15 -1.92 -5.52
C ALA A 189 -0.25 -1.74 -6.10
N GLY A 190 -1.03 -0.77 -5.60
CA GLY A 190 -2.34 -0.41 -6.14
C GLY A 190 -2.30 0.05 -7.59
N ALA A 191 -1.33 0.89 -7.96
CA ALA A 191 -1.15 1.38 -9.33
C ALA A 191 -0.77 0.24 -10.30
N MET A 192 0.13 -0.66 -9.90
CA MET A 192 0.46 -1.84 -10.71
C MET A 192 -0.75 -2.74 -10.93
N VAL A 193 -1.55 -2.98 -9.91
CA VAL A 193 -2.80 -3.76 -10.03
C VAL A 193 -3.79 -3.03 -10.94
N ALA A 194 -3.95 -1.71 -10.80
CA ALA A 194 -4.84 -0.92 -11.64
C ALA A 194 -4.44 -0.94 -13.13
N ASN A 195 -3.15 -0.80 -13.42
CA ASN A 195 -2.61 -0.73 -14.78
C ASN A 195 -2.64 -2.08 -15.49
N LEU A 196 -2.56 -3.17 -14.74
CA LEU A 196 -2.53 -4.53 -15.28
C LEU A 196 -3.91 -5.20 -15.27
N THR A 197 -4.94 -4.56 -14.71
CA THR A 197 -6.29 -5.15 -14.61
C THR A 197 -7.31 -4.43 -15.52
N PRO A 198 -7.98 -5.17 -16.42
CA PRO A 198 -9.12 -4.66 -17.20
C PRO A 198 -10.19 -4.03 -16.30
N SER A 199 -10.88 -3.00 -16.81
CA SER A 199 -11.89 -2.24 -16.06
C SER A 199 -13.01 -3.13 -15.50
N SER A 200 -13.40 -4.19 -16.21
CA SER A 200 -14.48 -5.12 -15.85
C SER A 200 -14.22 -5.96 -14.58
N ILE A 201 -12.95 -6.15 -14.19
CA ILE A 201 -12.56 -7.00 -13.04
C ILE A 201 -11.63 -6.29 -12.05
N ARG A 202 -11.39 -5.00 -12.25
CA ARG A 202 -10.55 -4.15 -11.40
C ARG A 202 -10.99 -4.17 -9.93
N ALA A 203 -12.30 -4.18 -9.68
CA ALA A 203 -12.86 -4.28 -8.33
C ALA A 203 -12.40 -5.57 -7.61
N THR A 204 -12.43 -6.71 -8.30
CA THR A 204 -11.99 -8.00 -7.75
C THR A 204 -10.49 -8.04 -7.51
N ALA A 205 -9.68 -7.43 -8.39
CA ALA A 205 -8.23 -7.38 -8.21
C ALA A 205 -7.82 -6.49 -7.01
N PHE A 206 -8.50 -5.34 -6.81
CA PHE A 206 -8.31 -4.51 -5.61
C PHE A 206 -8.84 -5.18 -4.35
N ALA A 207 -9.93 -5.95 -4.42
CA ALA A 207 -10.41 -6.76 -3.31
C ALA A 207 -9.36 -7.81 -2.91
N THR A 208 -8.73 -8.46 -3.89
CA THR A 208 -7.65 -9.44 -3.65
C THR A 208 -6.40 -8.79 -3.07
N LEU A 209 -5.99 -7.62 -3.59
CA LEU A 209 -4.91 -6.80 -3.01
C LEU A 209 -5.20 -6.47 -1.55
N SER A 210 -6.42 -6.00 -1.28
CA SER A 210 -6.85 -5.63 0.05
C SER A 210 -6.87 -6.84 0.98
N MET A 211 -7.34 -7.99 0.51
CA MET A 211 -7.34 -9.23 1.28
C MET A 211 -5.93 -9.69 1.61
N ALA A 212 -4.99 -9.65 0.65
CA ALA A 212 -3.58 -9.94 0.90
C ALA A 212 -2.97 -8.98 1.93
N ASN A 213 -3.21 -7.68 1.78
CA ASN A 213 -2.76 -6.63 2.69
C ASN A 213 -3.30 -6.79 4.12
N ASN A 214 -4.57 -7.15 4.26
CA ASN A 214 -5.19 -7.37 5.56
C ASN A 214 -4.73 -8.69 6.19
N LEU A 215 -4.68 -9.79 5.45
CA LEU A 215 -4.30 -11.10 5.98
C LEU A 215 -2.82 -11.21 6.30
N LEU A 216 -1.94 -10.88 5.33
CA LEU A 216 -0.49 -11.00 5.49
C LEU A 216 0.11 -9.86 6.32
N GLY A 217 -0.55 -8.70 6.30
CA GLY A 217 -0.05 -7.51 6.96
C GLY A 217 -0.74 -7.26 8.29
N LEU A 218 -1.92 -6.63 8.23
CA LEU A 218 -2.58 -6.09 9.42
C LEU A 218 -3.02 -7.16 10.44
N ALA A 219 -3.42 -8.34 9.98
CA ALA A 219 -3.81 -9.45 10.85
C ALA A 219 -2.60 -10.25 11.35
N ALA A 220 -1.70 -10.65 10.45
CA ALA A 220 -0.53 -11.44 10.83
C ALA A 220 0.50 -10.64 11.66
N GLY A 221 0.63 -9.33 11.47
CA GLY A 221 1.62 -8.51 12.17
C GLY A 221 1.53 -8.57 13.68
N PRO A 222 0.37 -8.25 14.28
CA PRO A 222 0.17 -8.39 15.71
C PRO A 222 0.39 -9.81 16.22
N MET A 223 -0.03 -10.83 15.45
CA MET A 223 0.12 -12.24 15.84
C MET A 223 1.59 -12.67 15.87
N VAL A 224 2.36 -12.35 14.83
CA VAL A 224 3.78 -12.70 14.73
C VAL A 224 4.59 -11.98 15.80
N VAL A 225 4.37 -10.68 15.97
CA VAL A 225 5.09 -9.90 17.01
C VAL A 225 4.65 -10.31 18.41
N GLY A 226 3.38 -10.63 18.63
CA GLY A 226 2.89 -11.16 19.91
C GLY A 226 3.53 -12.49 20.27
N ALA A 227 3.57 -13.44 19.33
CA ALA A 227 4.21 -14.74 19.55
C ALA A 227 5.72 -14.63 19.79
N LEU A 228 6.39 -13.64 19.18
CA LEU A 228 7.78 -13.30 19.51
C LEU A 228 7.88 -12.69 20.91
N ALA A 229 6.99 -11.73 21.24
CA ALA A 229 6.99 -11.05 22.52
C ALA A 229 6.80 -12.00 23.70
N ASP A 230 6.00 -13.06 23.55
CA ASP A 230 5.83 -14.10 24.56
C ASP A 230 7.13 -14.87 24.87
N ARG A 231 8.09 -14.89 23.94
CA ARG A 231 9.36 -15.64 24.09
C ARG A 231 10.55 -14.78 24.49
N MET A 232 10.61 -13.53 24.01
CA MET A 232 11.78 -12.66 24.18
C MET A 232 11.47 -11.27 24.76
N GLY A 233 10.21 -11.00 25.11
CA GLY A 233 9.77 -9.68 25.54
C GLY A 233 9.33 -8.78 24.38
N LEU A 234 8.51 -7.78 24.70
CA LEU A 234 7.85 -6.93 23.70
C LEU A 234 8.83 -5.99 23.01
N GLY A 235 9.74 -5.35 23.75
CA GLY A 235 10.75 -4.46 23.18
C GLY A 235 11.61 -5.11 22.10
N PRO A 236 12.27 -6.25 22.37
CA PRO A 236 13.05 -6.97 21.36
C PRO A 236 12.20 -7.44 20.17
N ALA A 237 10.98 -7.92 20.40
CA ALA A 237 10.07 -8.38 19.34
C ALA A 237 9.69 -7.24 18.37
N LEU A 238 9.29 -6.09 18.89
CA LEU A 238 9.00 -4.89 18.08
C LEU A 238 10.25 -4.34 17.40
N GLY A 239 11.40 -4.36 18.07
CA GLY A 239 12.67 -3.93 17.50
C GLY A 239 13.14 -4.79 16.32
N LEU A 240 12.73 -6.07 16.27
CA LEU A 240 13.04 -6.98 15.16
C LEU A 240 11.99 -6.96 14.05
N ALA A 241 10.76 -6.52 14.32
CA ALA A 241 9.67 -6.50 13.34
C ALA A 241 10.04 -5.80 12.00
N PRO A 242 10.78 -4.67 11.98
CA PRO A 242 11.19 -4.03 10.72
C PRO A 242 12.13 -4.85 9.84
N LEU A 243 12.76 -5.91 10.37
CA LEU A 243 13.65 -6.78 9.57
C LEU A 243 12.90 -7.56 8.49
N ILE A 244 11.56 -7.70 8.60
CA ILE A 244 10.75 -8.26 7.51
C ILE A 244 10.91 -7.45 6.22
N SER A 245 11.24 -6.15 6.32
CA SER A 245 11.53 -5.30 5.17
C SER A 245 12.72 -5.79 4.34
N VAL A 246 13.65 -6.58 4.90
CA VAL A 246 14.71 -7.24 4.11
C VAL A 246 14.11 -8.23 3.11
N VAL A 247 13.14 -9.04 3.55
CA VAL A 247 12.41 -9.97 2.68
C VAL A 247 11.60 -9.21 1.64
N VAL A 248 10.93 -8.13 2.05
CA VAL A 248 10.18 -7.23 1.15
C VAL A 248 11.09 -6.64 0.07
N ILE A 249 12.27 -6.13 0.44
CA ILE A 249 13.26 -5.59 -0.50
C ILE A 249 13.73 -6.69 -1.48
N GLY A 250 13.98 -7.91 -0.98
CA GLY A 250 14.31 -9.06 -1.84
C GLY A 250 13.21 -9.37 -2.87
N LEU A 251 11.95 -9.37 -2.44
CA LEU A 251 10.79 -9.56 -3.31
C LEU A 251 10.67 -8.43 -4.34
N LEU A 252 10.89 -7.18 -3.94
CA LEU A 252 10.85 -6.03 -4.85
C LEU A 252 11.98 -6.08 -5.89
N LEU A 253 13.20 -6.44 -5.49
CA LEU A 253 14.33 -6.62 -6.41
C LEU A 253 14.06 -7.76 -7.40
N TRP A 254 13.49 -8.87 -6.93
CA TRP A 254 13.06 -9.97 -7.77
C TRP A 254 11.97 -9.54 -8.76
N GLY A 255 10.94 -8.85 -8.28
CA GLY A 255 9.86 -8.29 -9.10
C GLY A 255 10.36 -7.32 -10.17
N ARG A 256 11.31 -6.45 -9.81
CA ARG A 256 12.01 -5.52 -10.71
C ARG A 256 12.78 -6.25 -11.81
N SER A 257 13.56 -7.28 -11.45
CA SER A 257 14.37 -8.05 -12.42
C SER A 257 13.51 -8.75 -13.49
N ARG A 258 12.28 -9.11 -13.14
CA ARG A 258 11.33 -9.78 -14.04
C ARG A 258 10.39 -8.80 -14.74
N TYR A 259 10.41 -7.52 -14.40
CA TYR A 259 9.47 -6.52 -14.88
C TYR A 259 9.52 -6.33 -16.41
N THR A 260 10.72 -6.32 -17.00
CA THR A 260 10.89 -6.20 -18.46
C THR A 260 10.35 -7.43 -19.22
N VAL A 261 10.55 -8.63 -18.68
CA VAL A 261 10.02 -9.89 -19.22
C VAL A 261 8.49 -9.94 -19.07
N SER A 262 7.98 -9.42 -17.97
CA SER A 262 6.55 -9.26 -17.70
C SER A 262 5.89 -8.31 -18.70
N LEU A 263 6.50 -7.15 -18.97
CA LEU A 263 6.03 -6.18 -19.97
C LEU A 263 6.00 -6.77 -21.38
N ALA A 264 7.03 -7.53 -21.76
CA ALA A 264 7.10 -8.18 -23.07
C ALA A 264 6.00 -9.24 -23.28
N LYS A 265 5.57 -9.94 -22.21
CA LYS A 265 4.47 -10.91 -22.27
C LYS A 265 3.09 -10.27 -22.36
N VAL A 266 2.94 -9.04 -21.85
CA VAL A 266 1.65 -8.33 -21.77
C VAL A 266 1.37 -7.53 -23.05
N GLY A 267 2.36 -7.34 -23.94
CA GLY A 267 2.18 -6.59 -25.19
C GLY A 267 1.90 -5.10 -24.98
N ALA A 268 2.20 -4.57 -23.78
CA ALA A 268 2.09 -3.15 -23.50
C ALA A 268 3.17 -2.37 -24.28
N PRO A 269 2.85 -1.21 -24.87
CA PRO A 269 3.79 -0.46 -25.69
C PRO A 269 5.07 -0.16 -24.91
N VAL A 270 6.19 -0.66 -25.44
CA VAL A 270 7.53 -0.37 -24.93
C VAL A 270 7.80 1.10 -25.21
N ALA A 271 7.92 1.92 -24.16
CA ALA A 271 8.41 3.29 -24.31
C ALA A 271 9.81 3.24 -24.98
N PRO A 272 10.09 4.09 -26.00
CA PRO A 272 11.34 4.01 -26.73
C PRO A 272 12.52 4.17 -25.77
N SER A 273 13.44 3.21 -25.78
CA SER A 273 14.69 3.29 -25.01
C SER A 273 15.51 4.49 -25.50
N THR A 274 15.74 5.47 -24.64
CA THR A 274 16.67 6.59 -24.90
C THR A 274 18.12 6.23 -24.56
N ASP A 275 18.46 4.94 -24.57
CA ASP A 275 19.82 4.48 -24.23
C ASP A 275 20.67 4.43 -25.52
N PRO A 276 21.65 5.35 -25.70
CA PRO A 276 22.44 5.41 -26.93
C PRO A 276 23.37 4.18 -27.11
N ALA A 277 23.49 3.30 -26.11
CA ALA A 277 24.33 2.11 -26.18
C ALA A 277 23.70 0.93 -26.97
N VAL A 278 22.40 0.99 -27.30
CA VAL A 278 21.68 -0.10 -28.00
C VAL A 278 21.36 0.25 -29.46
N ALA A 279 21.79 1.42 -29.94
CA ALA A 279 21.69 1.77 -31.35
C ALA A 279 22.63 0.89 -32.18
N GLY A 280 22.14 -0.28 -32.62
CA GLY A 280 22.81 -1.11 -33.61
C GLY A 280 23.08 -0.32 -34.90
N PRO A 281 24.14 -0.66 -35.65
CA PRO A 281 24.57 0.13 -36.79
C PRO A 281 23.46 0.22 -37.83
N ALA A 282 23.13 1.45 -38.22
CA ALA A 282 22.17 1.73 -39.28
C ALA A 282 22.60 0.98 -40.56
N GLY A 283 21.77 0.01 -40.98
CA GLY A 283 21.98 -0.74 -42.21
C GLY A 283 21.90 0.18 -43.44
N PRO A 284 22.59 -0.18 -44.56
CA PRO A 284 22.70 0.70 -45.72
C PRO A 284 21.35 0.83 -46.42
N GLY A 285 20.92 2.07 -46.64
CA GLY A 285 19.73 2.40 -47.44
C GLY A 285 19.91 1.97 -48.89
N TRP A 286 19.02 1.11 -49.37
CA TRP A 286 18.85 0.87 -50.80
C TRP A 286 17.75 1.81 -51.30
N ALA A 287 18.15 2.73 -52.18
CA ALA A 287 17.26 3.45 -53.06
C ALA A 287 17.00 2.59 -54.29
N ARG A 288 15.72 2.37 -54.63
CA ARG A 288 15.14 2.44 -55.97
C ARG A 288 13.63 2.27 -55.90
#